data_AF-T1ACK0-F1
#
_entry.id   AF-T1ACK0-F1
#
_cell.length_a   1.000
_cell.length_b   1.000
_cell.length_c   1.000
_cell.angle_alpha   90.00
_cell.angle_beta   90.00
_cell.angle_gamma   90.00
#
_symmetry.space_group_name_H-M   'P 1'
#
loop_
_entity.id
_entity.type
_entity.pdbx_description
1 polymer ?
#
loop_
_entity_poly.entity_id
_entity_poly.type
_entity_poly.pdbx_seq_one_letter_code
_entity_poly.pdbx_strand_id
1 'polypeptide(L)' 'MVAWALTITDLDPLRFGLLFERFLNPERVSMPDFDIDFCQDRRDEVIAYVRGEYGADRVAQIITFGKLQARAAVR' A
#
# COMPACT_ATOMS: atom_id res chain seq x y z
N MET A 1 -8.20 -1.33 14.62
CA MET A 1 -9.49 -0.65 14.90
C MET A 1 -9.59 0.71 14.24
N VAL A 2 -8.58 1.59 14.40
CA VAL A 2 -8.59 2.94 13.82
C VAL A 2 -8.79 2.92 12.30
N ALA A 3 -8.03 2.10 11.55
CA ALA A 3 -8.17 2.01 10.10
C ALA A 3 -9.57 1.56 9.64
N TRP A 4 -10.19 0.63 10.36
CA TRP A 4 -11.57 0.20 10.11
C TRP A 4 -12.59 1.30 10.45
N ALA A 5 -12.43 1.97 11.60
CA ALA A 5 -13.31 3.07 12.01
C ALA A 5 -13.24 4.29 11.07
N LEU A 6 -12.09 4.52 10.45
CA LEU A 6 -11.88 5.57 9.45
C LEU A 6 -12.20 5.12 8.01
N THR A 7 -12.79 3.94 7.82
CA THR A 7 -13.14 3.37 6.51
C THR A 7 -11.96 3.17 5.55
N ILE A 8 -10.73 3.08 6.09
CA ILE A 8 -9.53 2.76 5.32
C ILE A 8 -9.49 1.26 4.99
N THR A 9 -10.01 0.42 5.90
CA THR A 9 -10.13 -1.03 5.71
C THR A 9 -11.58 -1.47 5.91
N ASP A 10 -12.05 -2.44 5.13
CA ASP A 10 -13.44 -2.89 5.16
C ASP A 10 -13.73 -3.99 6.21
N LEU A 11 -12.71 -4.52 6.88
CA LEU A 11 -12.83 -5.67 7.77
C LEU A 11 -12.72 -5.27 9.24
N ASP A 12 -13.70 -5.68 10.06
CA ASP A 12 -13.72 -5.44 11.50
C ASP A 12 -12.64 -6.29 12.22
N PRO A 13 -11.57 -5.68 12.73
CA PRO A 13 -10.47 -6.42 13.33
C PRO A 13 -10.86 -7.10 14.65
N LEU A 14 -11.84 -6.58 15.40
CA LEU A 14 -12.24 -7.17 16.67
C LEU A 14 -13.00 -8.48 16.45
N ARG A 15 -13.90 -8.50 15.46
CA ARG A 15 -14.65 -9.71 15.10
C ARG A 15 -13.75 -10.89 14.74
N PHE A 16 -12.62 -10.61 14.08
CA PHE A 16 -11.69 -11.64 13.59
C PHE A 16 -10.43 -11.80 14.46
N GLY A 17 -10.33 -11.10 15.60
CA GLY A 17 -9.16 -11.17 16.48
C GLY A 17 -7.86 -10.70 15.83
N LEU A 18 -7.94 -9.74 14.90
CA LEU A 18 -6.76 -9.17 14.24
C LEU A 18 -6.05 -8.20 15.18
N LEU A 19 -4.77 -8.47 15.44
CA LEU A 19 -3.93 -7.70 16.36
C LEU A 19 -3.40 -6.43 15.69
N PHE A 20 -3.51 -5.29 16.37
CA PHE A 20 -3.01 -4.01 15.88
C PHE A 20 -1.48 -3.94 15.93
N GLU A 21 -0.87 -4.57 16.92
CA GLU A 21 0.57 -4.56 17.17
C GLU A 21 1.36 -5.28 16.07
N ARG A 22 0.70 -6.18 15.32
CA ARG A 22 1.27 -6.80 14.11
C ARG A 22 1.45 -5.77 12.99
N PHE A 23 0.60 -4.75 12.96
CA PHE A 23 0.69 -3.65 12.01
C PHE A 23 1.66 -2.56 12.51
N LEU A 24 1.49 -2.09 13.76
CA LEU A 24 2.36 -1.09 14.36
C LEU A 24 2.75 -1.50 15.78
N ASN A 25 3.99 -1.93 15.95
CA ASN A 25 4.50 -2.38 17.24
C ASN A 25 4.94 -1.16 18.09
N PRO A 26 4.34 -0.91 19.28
CA PRO A 26 4.70 0.22 20.13
C PRO A 26 6.13 0.16 20.68
N GLU A 27 6.72 -1.03 20.78
CA GLU A 27 8.10 -1.22 21.27
C GLU A 27 9.15 -0.99 20.18
N ARG A 28 8.73 -0.93 18.91
CA ARG A 28 9.62 -0.71 17.77
C ARG A 28 9.28 0.62 17.09
N VAL A 29 10.09 1.64 17.37
CA VAL A 29 10.01 2.91 16.64
C VAL A 29 10.51 2.70 15.21
N SER A 30 9.57 2.50 14.30
CA SER A 30 9.82 2.45 12.85
C SER A 30 8.70 3.19 12.14
N MET A 31 9.02 3.72 10.96
CA MET A 31 7.98 4.22 10.06
C MET A 31 7.00 3.07 9.75
N PRO A 32 5.69 3.26 9.98
CA PRO A 32 4.70 2.26 9.58
C PRO A 32 4.66 2.16 8.06
N ASP A 33 4.50 0.93 7.56
CA ASP A 33 4.28 0.67 6.14
C ASP A 33 2.83 0.22 5.96
N PHE A 34 1.96 1.16 5.57
CA PHE A 34 0.54 0.91 5.31
C PHE A 34 0.31 0.83 3.81
N ASP A 35 0.41 -0.37 3.25
CA ASP A 35 0.12 -0.61 1.85
C ASP A 35 -1.39 -0.54 1.58
N ILE A 36 -1.79 0.31 0.62
CA ILE A 36 -3.17 0.40 0.11
C ILE A 36 -3.18 0.03 -1.35
N ASP A 37 -3.90 -1.04 -1.68
CA ASP A 37 -4.12 -1.49 -3.05
C ASP A 37 -5.39 -0.87 -3.62
N PHE A 38 -5.30 -0.42 -4.88
CA PHE A 38 -6.44 0.06 -5.65
C PHE A 38 -6.67 -0.84 -6.86
N CYS A 39 -7.93 -0.93 -7.30
CA CYS A 39 -8.28 -1.61 -8.54
C CYS A 39 -7.53 -0.95 -9.72
N GLN A 40 -6.95 -1.78 -10.60
CA GLN A 40 -6.13 -1.31 -11.72
C GLN A 40 -6.89 -0.33 -12.63
N ASP A 41 -8.18 -0.58 -12.88
CA ASP A 41 -9.00 0.19 -13.82
C ASP A 41 -9.14 1.67 -13.43
N ARG A 42 -9.16 1.97 -12.13
CA ARG A 42 -9.32 3.33 -11.59
C ARG A 42 -8.07 3.85 -10.88
N ARG A 43 -6.95 3.13 -10.98
CA ARG A 43 -5.69 3.49 -10.32
C ARG A 43 -5.16 4.85 -10.79
N ASP A 44 -5.33 5.16 -12.07
CA ASP A 44 -4.87 6.42 -12.64
C ASP A 44 -5.62 7.64 -12.10
N GLU A 45 -6.90 7.49 -11.74
CA GLU A 45 -7.68 8.56 -11.09
C GLU A 45 -7.09 8.90 -9.72
N VAL A 46 -6.73 7.87 -8.93
CA VAL A 46 -6.12 8.04 -7.61
C VAL A 46 -4.73 8.69 -7.75
N ILE A 47 -3.93 8.25 -8.73
CA ILE A 47 -2.62 8.87 -9.01
C ILE A 47 -2.80 10.35 -9.38
N ALA A 48 -3.75 10.67 -10.26
CA ALA A 48 -4.03 12.05 -10.66
C ALA A 48 -4.46 12.91 -9.46
N TYR A 49 -5.32 12.38 -8.59
CA TYR A 49 -5.74 13.04 -7.35
C TYR A 49 -4.53 13.36 -6.45
N VAL A 50 -3.69 12.37 -6.15
CA VAL A 50 -2.52 12.54 -5.27
C VAL A 50 -1.51 13.53 -5.87
N ARG A 51 -1.33 13.52 -7.20
CA ARG A 51 -0.48 14.51 -7.90
C ARG A 51 -1.05 15.94 -7.82
N GLY A 52 -2.38 16.08 -7.88
CA GLY A 52 -3.05 17.36 -7.70
C GLY A 52 -2.91 17.89 -6.27
N GLU A 53 -3.05 17.01 -5.29
CA GLU A 53 -2.98 17.37 -3.86
C GLU A 53 -1.55 17.74 -3.41
N TYR A 54 -0.56 16.97 -3.82
CA TYR A 54 0.81 17.11 -3.28
C TYR A 54 1.83 17.69 -4.26
N GLY A 55 1.46 17.94 -5.51
CA GLY A 55 2.33 18.47 -6.56
C GLY A 55 2.88 17.38 -7.48
N ALA A 56 2.79 17.64 -8.79
CA ALA A 56 3.15 16.67 -9.83
C ALA A 56 4.65 16.33 -9.90
N ASP A 57 5.50 17.18 -9.32
CA ASP A 57 6.96 17.05 -9.18
C ASP A 57 7.37 16.27 -7.91
N ARG A 58 6.44 16.04 -6.98
CA ARG A 58 6.68 15.34 -5.70
C ARG A 58 6.15 13.91 -5.66
N VAL A 59 5.44 13.49 -6.71
CA VAL A 59 4.77 12.19 -6.79
C VAL A 59 5.25 11.45 -8.04
N ALA A 60 5.82 10.25 -7.85
CA ALA A 60 6.35 9.41 -8.91
C ALA A 60 6.00 7.93 -8.68
N GLN A 61 6.07 7.13 -9.76
CA GLN A 61 5.90 5.68 -9.69
C GLN A 61 7.23 5.00 -9.36
N ILE A 62 7.17 3.93 -8.56
CA ILE A 62 8.31 3.05 -8.30
C ILE A 62 8.32 1.97 -9.38
N ILE A 63 9.47 1.77 -10.05
CA ILE A 63 9.62 0.76 -11.11
C ILE A 63 10.01 -0.60 -10.52
N THR A 64 9.51 -1.68 -11.13
CA THR A 64 9.98 -3.04 -10.85
C THR A 64 11.02 -3.46 -11.91
N PHE A 65 12.21 -3.87 -11.47
CA PHE A 65 13.24 -4.38 -12.39
C PHE A 65 13.00 -5.85 -12.75
N GLY A 66 12.85 -6.12 -14.04
CA GLY A 66 12.86 -7.49 -14.56
C GLY A 66 14.28 -8.07 -14.53
N LYS A 67 14.49 -9.15 -13.77
CA LYS A 67 15.73 -9.95 -13.84
C LYS A 67 15.57 -11.10 -14.84
N LEU A 68 16.66 -11.52 -15.47
CA LEU A 68 16.66 -12.69 -16.34
C LEU A 68 16.34 -13.95 -15.53
N GLN A 69 15.14 -14.50 -15.71
CA GLN A 69 14.73 -15.74 -15.05
C GLN A 69 15.28 -16.95 -15.79
N ALA A 70 15.56 -18.06 -15.10
CA ALA A 70 16.15 -19.26 -15.70
C ALA A 70 15.37 -19.78 -16.93
N ARG A 71 14.03 -19.70 -16.93
CA ARG A 71 13.20 -20.08 -18.08
C ARG A 71 13.32 -19.11 -19.26
N ALA A 72 13.55 -17.83 -19.00
CA ALA A 72 13.78 -16.82 -20.02
C ALA A 72 15.23 -16.87 -20.56
N ALA A 73 16.18 -17.36 -19.76
CA ALA A 73 17.59 -17.48 -20.12
C ALA A 73 17.89 -18.63 -21.09
N VAL A 74 17.03 -19.66 -21.12
CA VAL A 74 17.22 -20.89 -21.93
C VAL A 74 16.34 -20.87 -23.19
N ARG A 75 15.55 -19.81 -23.40
CA ARG A 75 14.71 -19.63 -24.60
C ARG A 75 15.41 -18.83 -25.68
#